data_AF-A0A853ME07-F1
#
_entry.id   AF-A0A853ME07-F1
#
_cell.length_a   1.000
_cell.length_b   1.000
_cell.length_c   1.000
_cell.angle_alpha   90.00
_cell.angle_beta   90.00
_cell.angle_gamma   90.00
#
_symmetry.space_group_name_H-M   'P 1'
#
loop_
_entity.id
_entity.type
_entity.pdbx_description
1 polymer ?
#
loop_
_entity_poly.entity_id
_entity_poly.type
_entity_poly.pdbx_seq_one_letter_code
_entity_poly.pdbx_strand_id
1 'polypeptide(L)'
;MTDASPSKEQNHPRYHSDRLTINSLLSEEKTDHNLAELARLKIRYQGFPGARDLQNDLDRILQLWGLTTEELFVKTRAIHHVGGIYKSRAKREEEDWN
;
A
#
# COMPACT_ATOMS: atom_id res chain seq x y z
N MET A 1 -30.17 -4.60 -19.13
CA MET A 1 -29.76 -5.86 -18.48
C MET A 1 -28.24 -5.89 -18.51
N THR A 2 -27.58 -5.56 -17.41
CA THR A 2 -26.11 -5.58 -17.30
C THR A 2 -25.66 -7.00 -16.99
N ASP A 3 -25.01 -7.63 -17.97
CA ASP A 3 -24.39 -8.94 -17.87
C ASP A 3 -23.11 -8.83 -17.03
N ALA A 4 -23.25 -8.91 -15.70
CA ALA A 4 -22.11 -9.02 -14.80
C ALA A 4 -21.75 -10.50 -14.67
N SER A 5 -21.04 -11.03 -15.68
CA SER A 5 -20.35 -12.30 -15.54
C SER A 5 -19.49 -12.27 -14.26
N PRO A 6 -19.51 -13.31 -13.41
CA PRO A 6 -18.71 -13.31 -12.18
C PRO A 6 -17.25 -13.11 -12.55
N SER A 7 -16.64 -12.01 -12.09
CA SER A 7 -15.22 -11.76 -12.37
C SER A 7 -14.43 -12.91 -11.74
N LYS A 8 -13.83 -13.75 -12.58
CA LYS A 8 -12.95 -14.83 -12.11
C LYS A 8 -11.87 -14.21 -11.23
N GLU A 9 -11.65 -14.78 -10.05
CA GLU A 9 -10.59 -14.32 -9.16
C GLU A 9 -9.25 -14.35 -9.88
N GLN A 10 -8.55 -13.22 -9.85
CA GLN A 10 -7.27 -13.01 -10.50
C GLN A 10 -6.13 -13.10 -9.49
N ASN A 11 -5.03 -13.71 -9.92
CA ASN A 11 -3.79 -13.72 -9.16
C ASN A 11 -3.00 -12.44 -9.46
N HIS A 12 -2.66 -11.66 -8.43
CA HIS A 12 -1.82 -10.49 -8.60
C HIS A 12 -0.34 -10.93 -8.75
N PRO A 13 0.42 -10.44 -9.75
CA PRO A 13 1.80 -10.89 -9.98
C PRO A 13 2.75 -10.55 -8.82
N ARG A 14 2.43 -9.52 -8.01
CA ARG A 14 3.20 -9.15 -6.81
C ARG A 14 2.65 -9.74 -5.51
N TYR A 15 1.67 -10.66 -5.59
CA TYR A 15 1.00 -11.21 -4.41
C TYR A 15 1.98 -11.70 -3.35
N HIS A 16 3.01 -12.46 -3.74
CA HIS A 16 3.96 -13.04 -2.78
C HIS A 16 4.76 -11.97 -2.02
N SER A 17 5.34 -10.98 -2.71
CA SER A 17 6.09 -9.92 -2.04
C SER A 17 5.20 -8.99 -1.22
N ASP A 18 3.97 -8.75 -1.69
CA ASP A 18 3.01 -7.91 -0.98
C ASP A 18 2.50 -8.59 0.29
N ARG A 19 2.27 -9.92 0.24
CA ARG A 19 1.96 -10.74 1.42
C ARG A 19 3.06 -10.65 2.48
N LEU A 20 4.33 -10.71 2.09
CA LEU A 20 5.46 -10.54 3.03
C LEU A 20 5.46 -9.15 3.67
N THR A 21 5.19 -8.11 2.88
CA THR A 21 5.10 -6.73 3.38
C THR A 21 3.94 -6.61 4.38
N ILE A 22 2.75 -7.12 4.05
CA ILE A 22 1.57 -7.09 4.93
C ILE A 22 1.82 -7.83 6.24
N ASN A 23 2.49 -8.98 6.19
CA ASN A 23 2.83 -9.73 7.39
C ASN A 23 3.76 -8.94 8.32
N SER A 24 4.73 -8.21 7.77
CA SER A 24 5.58 -7.29 8.56
C SER A 24 4.74 -6.18 9.17
N LEU A 25 3.87 -5.52 8.40
CA LEU A 25 2.98 -4.45 8.90
C LEU A 25 2.03 -4.90 10.01
N LEU A 26 1.59 -6.17 10.02
CA LEU A 26 0.76 -6.72 11.09
C LEU A 26 1.51 -6.87 12.42
N SER A 27 2.84 -6.93 12.38
CA SER A 27 3.70 -7.13 13.56
C SER A 27 4.47 -5.88 13.98
N GLU A 28 4.48 -4.84 13.14
CA GLU A 28 5.28 -3.63 13.34
C GLU A 28 4.45 -2.44 13.79
N GLU A 29 5.16 -1.43 14.29
CA GLU A 29 4.59 -0.17 14.75
C GLU A 29 4.20 0.76 13.59
N LYS A 30 3.32 1.72 13.91
CA LYS A 30 2.81 2.74 12.99
C LYS A 30 3.85 3.85 12.73
N THR A 31 4.89 3.51 11.97
CA THR A 31 5.92 4.46 11.50
C THR A 31 5.50 5.15 10.20
N ASP A 32 6.13 6.27 9.86
CA ASP A 32 5.89 6.97 8.59
C ASP A 32 6.12 6.08 7.36
N HIS A 33 7.16 5.24 7.42
CA HIS A 33 7.44 4.25 6.37
C HIS A 33 6.28 3.27 6.22
N ASN A 34 5.84 2.69 7.33
CA ASN A 34 4.79 1.68 7.37
C ASN A 34 3.43 2.26 6.96
N LEU A 35 3.16 3.53 7.26
CA LEU A 35 1.99 4.25 6.76
C LEU A 35 2.01 4.37 5.23
N ALA A 36 3.15 4.69 4.62
CA ALA A 36 3.24 4.75 3.17
C ALA A 36 3.14 3.38 2.50
N GLU A 37 3.75 2.34 3.08
CA GLU A 37 3.61 0.98 2.57
C GLU A 37 2.14 0.52 2.61
N LEU A 38 1.44 0.76 3.73
CA LEU A 38 0.01 0.47 3.86
C LEU A 38 -0.81 1.21 2.81
N ALA A 39 -0.58 2.51 2.63
CA ALA A 39 -1.32 3.32 1.65
C ALA A 39 -1.07 2.85 0.21
N ARG A 40 0.18 2.55 -0.13
CA ARG A 40 0.56 2.03 -1.46
C ARG A 40 -0.16 0.71 -1.75
N LEU A 41 -0.21 -0.20 -0.79
CA LEU A 41 -0.87 -1.50 -0.96
C LEU A 41 -2.40 -1.36 -1.02
N LYS A 42 -2.99 -0.49 -0.21
CA LYS A 42 -4.42 -0.13 -0.29
C LYS A 42 -4.81 0.35 -1.69
N ILE A 43 -4.03 1.26 -2.27
CA ILE A 43 -4.26 1.76 -3.63
C ILE A 43 -4.10 0.63 -4.65
N ARG A 44 -3.04 -0.19 -4.54
CA ARG A 44 -2.76 -1.29 -5.48
C ARG A 44 -3.89 -2.31 -5.56
N TYR A 45 -4.47 -2.67 -4.43
CA TYR A 45 -5.52 -3.69 -4.36
C TYR A 45 -6.94 -3.10 -4.41
N GLN A 46 -7.10 -1.78 -4.53
CA GLN A 46 -8.40 -1.13 -4.61
C GLN A 46 -9.15 -1.58 -5.86
N GLY A 47 -10.29 -2.26 -5.68
CA GLY A 47 -11.11 -2.76 -6.78
C GLY A 47 -10.47 -3.91 -7.57
N PHE A 48 -9.35 -4.48 -7.11
CA PHE A 48 -8.72 -5.61 -7.78
C PHE A 48 -9.61 -6.86 -7.63
N PRO A 49 -9.95 -7.55 -8.74
CA PRO A 49 -10.83 -8.73 -8.71
C PRO A 49 -10.06 -9.98 -8.27
N GLY A 50 -9.61 -10.03 -7.01
CA GLY A 50 -8.84 -11.12 -6.41
C GLY A 50 -8.10 -10.67 -5.15
N ALA A 51 -7.27 -11.56 -4.58
CA ALA A 51 -6.46 -11.27 -3.39
C ALA A 51 -7.27 -10.67 -2.21
N ARG A 52 -8.48 -11.19 -1.98
CA ARG A 52 -9.39 -10.69 -0.94
C ARG A 52 -8.81 -10.83 0.45
N ASP A 53 -8.01 -11.86 0.66
CA ASP A 53 -7.21 -12.07 1.86
C ASP A 53 -6.26 -10.90 2.14
N LEU A 54 -5.51 -10.41 1.14
CA LEU A 54 -4.65 -9.23 1.32
C LEU A 54 -5.48 -7.97 1.62
N GLN A 55 -6.61 -7.78 0.95
CA GLN A 55 -7.51 -6.65 1.20
C GLN A 55 -8.01 -6.64 2.66
N ASN A 56 -8.46 -7.80 3.15
CA ASN A 56 -8.94 -7.95 4.53
C ASN A 56 -7.83 -7.69 5.56
N ASP A 57 -6.60 -8.13 5.29
CA ASP A 57 -5.47 -7.88 6.19
C ASP A 57 -5.07 -6.40 6.20
N LEU A 58 -5.12 -5.72 5.05
CA LEU A 58 -4.91 -4.26 4.98
C LEU A 58 -5.99 -3.49 5.76
N ASP A 59 -7.24 -3.96 5.75
CA ASP A 59 -8.33 -3.41 6.59
C ASP A 59 -8.08 -3.68 8.08
N ARG A 60 -7.58 -4.87 8.42
CA ARG A 60 -7.22 -5.22 9.80
C ARG A 60 -6.09 -4.32 10.33
N ILE A 61 -5.06 -4.04 9.53
CA ILE A 61 -3.97 -3.13 9.94
C ILE A 61 -4.52 -1.73 10.26
N LEU A 62 -5.43 -1.20 9.43
CA LEU A 62 -6.10 0.07 9.73
C LEU A 62 -6.82 0.06 11.08
N GLN A 63 -7.56 -1.02 11.37
CA GLN A 63 -8.26 -1.18 12.65
C GLN A 63 -7.29 -1.23 13.83
N LEU A 64 -6.22 -2.02 13.72
CA LEU A 64 -5.18 -2.13 14.75
C LEU A 64 -4.50 -0.78 15.03
N TRP A 65 -4.31 0.02 14.00
CA TRP A 65 -3.65 1.33 14.08
C TRP A 65 -4.60 2.50 14.37
N GLY A 66 -5.90 2.20 14.52
CA GLY A 66 -6.96 3.18 14.78
C GLY A 66 -7.05 4.24 13.69
N LEU A 67 -7.05 3.84 12.41
CA LEU A 67 -7.10 4.74 11.26
C LEU A 67 -8.25 4.41 10.32
N THR A 68 -8.83 5.43 9.71
CA THR A 68 -9.60 5.26 8.46
C THR A 68 -8.69 5.30 7.23
N THR A 69 -9.23 4.88 6.08
CA THR A 69 -8.50 4.98 4.80
C THR A 69 -8.23 6.44 4.44
N GLU A 70 -9.18 7.34 4.71
CA GLU A 70 -9.06 8.78 4.48
C GLU A 70 -7.95 9.39 5.33
N GLU A 71 -7.90 9.05 6.63
CA GLU A 71 -6.86 9.52 7.55
C GLU A 71 -5.48 9.00 7.15
N LEU A 72 -5.39 7.74 6.74
CA LEU A 72 -4.17 7.15 6.20
C LEU A 72 -3.66 7.98 5.01
N PHE A 73 -4.52 8.27 4.03
CA PHE A 73 -4.12 9.04 2.85
C PHE A 73 -3.80 10.51 3.15
N VAL A 74 -4.48 11.14 4.12
CA VAL A 74 -4.11 12.49 4.57
C VAL A 74 -2.71 12.48 5.17
N LYS A 75 -2.42 11.52 6.08
CA LYS A 75 -1.11 11.40 6.73
C LYS A 75 -0.01 11.11 5.71
N THR A 76 -0.21 10.17 4.79
CA THR A 76 0.83 9.85 3.79
C THR A 76 1.08 10.99 2.82
N ARG A 77 0.06 11.75 2.38
CA ARG A 77 0.28 12.97 1.59
C ARG A 77 1.16 13.99 2.33
N ALA A 78 0.90 14.20 3.63
CA ALA A 78 1.73 15.09 4.44
C ALA A 78 3.18 14.59 4.51
N ILE A 79 3.39 13.28 4.70
CA ILE A 79 4.73 12.69 4.73
C ILE A 79 5.47 12.89 3.39
N HIS A 80 4.80 12.68 2.25
CA HIS A 80 5.39 12.90 0.93
C HIS A 80 5.75 14.37 0.68
N HIS A 81 4.95 15.31 1.19
CA HIS A 81 5.20 16.74 1.07
C HIS A 81 6.44 17.20 1.88
N VAL A 82 6.79 16.52 2.97
CA VAL A 82 7.92 16.90 3.86
C VAL A 82 9.28 16.42 3.34
N GLY A 83 9.34 15.60 2.28
CA GLY A 83 10.60 15.28 1.58
C GLY A 83 10.94 13.80 1.42
N GLY A 84 9.93 12.93 1.32
CA GLY A 84 10.08 11.55 0.83
C GLY A 84 10.64 10.57 1.86
N ILE A 85 9.81 9.59 2.25
CA ILE A 85 10.20 8.45 3.11
C ILE A 85 11.43 7.70 2.57
N TYR A 86 11.59 7.70 1.24
CA TYR A 86 12.79 7.23 0.60
C TYR A 86 13.85 8.33 0.70
N LYS A 87 14.52 8.43 1.86
CA LYS A 87 15.84 9.04 1.89
C LYS A 87 16.75 8.15 1.05
N SER A 88 16.81 8.44 -0.26
CA SER A 88 17.83 7.87 -1.11
C SER A 88 19.18 8.22 -0.47
N ARG A 89 20.00 7.20 -0.21
CA ARG A 89 21.43 7.39 0.08
C ARG A 89 22.17 7.83 -1.20
N ALA A 90 21.50 8.52 -2.11
CA ALA A 90 21.96 8.87 -3.43
C ALA A 90 21.37 10.23 -3.80
N LYS A 91 21.76 11.27 -3.04
CA LYS A 91 21.95 12.57 -3.67
C LYS A 91 23.28 12.51 -4.43
N ARG A 92 23.25 11.91 -5.62
CA ARG A 92 24.15 12.29 -6.71
C ARG A 92 23.24 12.75 -7.83
N GLU A 93 23.16 14.08 -7.91
CA GLU A 93 22.69 14.82 -9.07
C GLU A 93 23.49 14.32 -10.28
N GLU A 94 22.84 13.59 -11.19
CA GLU A 94 23.21 13.51 -12.60
C GLU A 94 22.02 12.86 -13.32
N GLU A 95 21.09 13.72 -13.72
CA GLU A 95 20.18 13.40 -14.82
C GLU A 95 21.01 13.44 -16.11
N ASP A 96 21.76 12.37 -16.36
CA ASP A 96 22.51 12.21 -17.61
C ASP A 96 21.60 11.53 -18.63
N TRP A 97 20.78 12.35 -19.29
CA TRP A 97 20.08 11.95 -20.51
C TRP A 97 20.95 12.30 -21.71
N ASN A 98 21.67 11.31 -22.23
CA ASN A 98 22.30 11.34 -23.55
C ASN A 98 21.86 10.10 -24.33
#